data_AF-A0A2Z4LCS0-F1
#
_entry.id   AF-A0A2Z4LCS0-F1
#
_cell.length_a   1.000
_cell.length_b   1.000
_cell.length_c   1.000
_cell.angle_alpha   90.00
_cell.angle_beta   90.00
_cell.angle_gamma   90.00
#
_symmetry.space_group_name_H-M   'P 1'
#
loop_
_entity.id
_entity.type
_entity.pdbx_description
1 polymer ?
#
loop_
_entity_poly.entity_id
_entity_poly.type
_entity_poly.pdbx_seq_one_letter_code
_entity_poly.pdbx_strand_id
1 'polypeptide(L)'
;GGTGTGAAPVIAKAAREARAAVKDRAPKEKKILTVGVVTKPFGFEGVRRMRIAELGLEELQKYVDTLIVIPNQNLFRIANEKTTFSDAFKLADNVLHIGIRGVTDLMVMPGLINLDFADIETVMSEM
;
A
#
# COMPACT_ATOMS: atom_id res chain seq x y z
N GLY A 1 -1.67 13.33 -4.50
CA GLY A 1 -1.22 14.39 -5.43
C GLY A 1 -1.03 13.81 -6.83
N GLY A 2 -0.68 14.60 -7.85
CA GLY A 2 -0.71 14.14 -9.25
C GLY A 2 0.19 12.95 -9.57
N THR A 3 1.48 13.01 -9.19
CA THR A 3 2.46 11.97 -9.53
C THR A 3 2.13 10.62 -8.91
N GLY A 4 1.85 10.56 -7.61
CA GLY A 4 1.51 9.30 -6.93
C GLY A 4 0.23 8.67 -7.50
N THR A 5 -0.82 9.46 -7.67
CA THR A 5 -2.11 8.98 -8.22
C THR A 5 -1.96 8.45 -9.65
N GLY A 6 -1.15 9.09 -10.50
CA GLY A 6 -1.01 8.69 -11.91
C GLY A 6 0.04 7.61 -12.16
N ALA A 7 1.16 7.62 -11.41
CA ALA A 7 2.28 6.71 -11.66
C ALA A 7 2.12 5.37 -10.92
N ALA A 8 1.49 5.35 -9.74
CA ALA A 8 1.38 4.12 -8.95
C ALA A 8 0.67 2.97 -9.71
N PRO A 9 -0.45 3.21 -10.43
CA PRO A 9 -1.10 2.14 -11.21
C PRO A 9 -0.22 1.62 -12.35
N VAL A 10 0.58 2.49 -12.98
CA VAL A 10 1.51 2.10 -14.05
C VAL A 10 2.61 1.18 -13.52
N ILE A 11 3.18 1.50 -12.36
CA ILE A 11 4.19 0.67 -11.70
C ILE A 11 3.59 -0.67 -11.28
N ALA A 12 2.40 -0.67 -10.68
CA ALA A 12 1.70 -1.89 -10.28
C ALA A 12 1.39 -2.79 -11.49
N LYS A 13 0.96 -2.19 -12.60
CA LYS A 13 0.73 -2.91 -13.86
C LYS A 13 2.02 -3.54 -14.38
N ALA A 14 3.13 -2.80 -14.41
CA ALA A 14 4.42 -3.33 -14.83
C ALA A 14 4.91 -4.49 -13.94
N ALA A 15 4.70 -4.40 -12.62
CA ALA A 15 5.01 -5.50 -11.70
C ALA A 15 4.19 -6.76 -12.00
N ARG A 16 2.90 -6.60 -12.31
CA ARG A 16 2.00 -7.71 -12.69
C ARG A 16 2.36 -8.32 -14.04
N GLU A 17 2.73 -7.51 -15.02
CA GLU A 17 3.21 -7.98 -16.33
C GLU A 17 4.53 -8.75 -16.19
N ALA A 18 5.46 -8.27 -15.36
CA ALA A 18 6.70 -8.97 -15.05
C ALA A 18 6.43 -10.33 -14.38
N ARG A 19 5.42 -10.43 -13.51
CA ARG A 19 4.97 -11.72 -12.94
C ARG A 19 4.49 -12.69 -14.03
N ALA A 20 3.77 -12.20 -15.05
CA ALA A 20 3.28 -13.03 -16.14
C ALA A 20 4.41 -13.54 -17.05
N ALA A 21 5.44 -12.73 -17.30
CA ALA A 21 6.60 -13.13 -18.10
C ALA A 21 7.47 -14.23 -17.46
N VAL A 22 7.40 -14.38 -16.14
CA VAL A 22 8.16 -15.38 -15.37
C VAL A 22 7.43 -16.75 -15.33
N LYS A 23 6.13 -16.81 -15.63
CA LYS A 23 5.35 -18.07 -15.59
C LYS A 23 5.87 -19.18 -16.52
N ASP A 24 6.60 -18.83 -17.57
CA ASP A 24 7.12 -19.78 -18.56
C ASP A 24 8.47 -20.43 -18.14
N ARG A 25 9.04 -20.06 -16.99
CA ARG A 25 10.33 -20.60 -16.50
C ARG A 25 10.19 -21.24 -15.12
N ALA A 26 9.96 -22.56 -15.10
CA ALA A 26 10.06 -23.47 -13.94
C ALA A 26 9.22 -23.11 -12.67
N PRO A 27 8.75 -24.10 -11.88
CA PRO A 27 7.87 -23.87 -10.72
C PRO A 27 8.49 -23.09 -9.54
N LYS A 28 9.74 -22.62 -9.64
CA LYS A 28 10.53 -22.04 -8.54
C LYS A 28 10.89 -20.56 -8.75
N GLU A 29 10.53 -19.93 -9.88
CA GLU A 29 10.85 -18.52 -10.09
C GLU A 29 9.84 -17.60 -9.36
N LYS A 30 10.41 -16.62 -8.64
CA LYS A 30 9.74 -15.71 -7.70
C LYS A 30 8.49 -15.07 -8.31
N LYS A 31 7.31 -15.45 -7.81
CA LYS A 31 6.08 -14.70 -8.05
C LYS A 31 6.21 -13.34 -7.38
N ILE A 32 5.93 -12.27 -8.13
CA ILE A 32 5.89 -10.91 -7.58
C ILE A 32 4.52 -10.72 -6.93
N LEU A 33 4.50 -10.63 -5.61
CA LEU A 33 3.32 -10.19 -4.84
C LEU A 33 3.32 -8.66 -4.82
N THR A 34 2.27 -8.05 -5.35
CA THR A 34 2.17 -6.60 -5.50
C THR A 34 1.22 -6.03 -4.45
N VAL A 35 1.78 -5.38 -3.44
CA VAL A 35 1.00 -4.75 -2.36
C VAL A 35 1.05 -3.23 -2.52
N GLY A 36 -0.11 -2.59 -2.69
CA GLY A 36 -0.25 -1.15 -2.70
C GLY A 36 -0.55 -0.61 -1.31
N VAL A 37 0.30 0.27 -0.76
CA VAL A 37 0.01 0.98 0.49
C VAL A 37 -0.08 2.48 0.18
N VAL A 38 -1.27 3.07 0.36
CA VAL A 38 -1.53 4.46 -0.05
C VAL A 38 -2.36 5.20 0.99
N THR A 39 -2.21 6.54 1.02
CA THR A 39 -3.01 7.41 1.88
C THR A 39 -4.12 8.12 1.11
N LYS A 40 -5.30 8.25 1.75
CA LYS A 40 -6.31 9.22 1.32
C LYS A 40 -5.98 10.58 1.94
N PRO A 41 -6.06 11.68 1.18
CA PRO A 41 -5.74 13.01 1.67
C PRO A 41 -6.69 13.41 2.81
N PHE A 42 -6.29 14.38 3.62
CA PHE A 42 -7.18 14.93 4.63
C PHE A 42 -8.33 15.71 3.99
N GLY A 43 -9.47 15.80 4.68
CA GLY A 43 -10.61 16.60 4.18
C GLY A 43 -10.26 18.07 3.94
N PHE A 44 -9.37 18.64 4.75
CA PHE A 44 -8.92 20.04 4.63
C PHE A 44 -8.05 20.29 3.40
N GLU A 45 -7.49 19.27 2.76
CA GLU A 45 -6.70 19.43 1.53
C GLU A 45 -7.58 19.73 0.30
N GLY A 46 -8.90 19.61 0.47
CA GLY A 46 -9.90 20.01 -0.51
C GLY A 46 -10.51 18.86 -1.30
N VAL A 47 -11.78 19.04 -1.66
CA VAL A 47 -12.61 18.04 -2.34
C VAL A 47 -11.99 17.55 -3.66
N ARG A 48 -11.31 18.45 -4.39
CA ARG A 48 -10.62 18.09 -5.64
C ARG A 48 -9.53 17.04 -5.41
N ARG A 49 -8.72 17.17 -4.35
CA ARG A 49 -7.67 16.18 -4.04
C ARG A 49 -8.27 14.84 -3.64
N MET A 50 -9.35 14.85 -2.86
CA MET A 50 -10.07 13.63 -2.49
C MET A 50 -10.61 12.90 -3.73
N ARG A 51 -11.28 13.62 -4.64
CA ARG A 51 -11.80 13.02 -5.89
C ARG A 51 -10.70 12.40 -6.75
N ILE A 52 -9.55 13.07 -6.87
CA ILE A 52 -8.39 12.54 -7.60
C ILE A 52 -7.85 11.28 -6.92
N ALA A 53 -7.81 11.26 -5.59
CA ALA A 53 -7.37 10.09 -4.82
C ALA A 53 -8.29 8.88 -5.01
N GLU A 54 -9.61 9.05 -4.97
CA GLU A 54 -10.58 7.97 -5.22
C GLU A 54 -10.42 7.37 -6.63
N LEU A 55 -10.29 8.22 -7.66
CA LEU A 55 -10.05 7.74 -9.03
C LEU A 55 -8.73 6.96 -9.17
N GLY A 56 -7.67 7.43 -8.50
CA GLY A 56 -6.39 6.71 -8.51
C GLY A 56 -6.44 5.39 -7.74
N LEU A 57 -7.23 5.32 -6.67
CA LEU A 57 -7.46 4.10 -5.91
C LEU A 57 -8.19 3.04 -6.75
N GLU A 58 -9.28 3.44 -7.42
CA GLU A 58 -10.03 2.56 -8.33
C GLU A 58 -9.14 2.01 -9.44
N GLU A 59 -8.25 2.83 -10.00
CA GLU A 59 -7.31 2.37 -11.03
C GLU A 59 -6.21 1.48 -10.46
N LEU A 60 -5.64 1.83 -9.31
CA LEU A 60 -4.58 1.04 -8.66
C LEU A 60 -5.07 -0.35 -8.24
N GLN A 61 -6.30 -0.46 -7.73
CA GLN A 61 -6.91 -1.71 -7.29
C GLN A 61 -6.96 -2.77 -8.39
N LYS A 62 -7.00 -2.36 -9.66
CA LYS A 62 -7.02 -3.29 -10.81
C LYS A 62 -5.70 -4.04 -11.00
N TYR A 63 -4.59 -3.51 -10.47
CA TYR A 63 -3.24 -4.00 -10.78
C TYR A 63 -2.48 -4.56 -9.57
N VAL A 64 -2.93 -4.30 -8.35
CA VAL A 64 -2.33 -4.82 -7.12
C VAL A 64 -3.03 -6.11 -6.67
N ASP A 65 -2.30 -6.97 -5.95
CA ASP A 65 -2.87 -8.16 -5.31
C ASP A 65 -3.56 -7.78 -3.98
N THR A 66 -3.02 -6.80 -3.24
CA THR A 66 -3.65 -6.22 -2.06
C THR A 66 -3.53 -4.70 -2.08
N LEU A 67 -4.61 -4.00 -1.70
CA LEU A 67 -4.60 -2.54 -1.53
C LEU A 67 -4.91 -2.14 -0.08
N ILE A 68 -3.89 -1.65 0.62
CA ILE A 68 -4.01 -1.08 1.96
C ILE A 68 -4.21 0.44 1.84
N VAL A 69 -5.40 0.89 2.23
CA VAL A 69 -5.77 2.30 2.19
C VAL A 69 -5.78 2.89 3.59
N ILE A 70 -4.94 3.91 3.81
CA ILE A 70 -4.84 4.62 5.07
C ILE A 70 -5.58 5.95 4.94
N PRO A 71 -6.76 6.12 5.56
CA PRO A 71 -7.45 7.40 5.56
C PRO A 71 -6.75 8.37 6.52
N ASN A 72 -6.09 9.41 6.00
CA ASN A 72 -5.39 10.39 6.84
C ASN A 72 -6.33 11.07 7.85
N GLN A 73 -7.63 11.14 7.55
CA GLN A 73 -8.63 11.64 8.49
C GLN A 73 -8.63 10.90 9.84
N ASN A 74 -8.30 9.61 9.86
CA ASN A 74 -8.21 8.83 11.10
C ASN A 74 -7.01 9.23 11.96
N LEU A 75 -5.97 9.84 11.38
CA LEU A 75 -4.80 10.33 12.12
C LEU A 75 -5.17 11.46 13.08
N PHE A 76 -6.26 12.20 12.80
CA PHE A 76 -6.77 13.21 13.73
C PHE A 76 -7.36 12.62 15.02
N ARG A 77 -7.79 11.36 15.02
CA ARG A 77 -8.27 10.70 16.25
C ARG A 77 -7.13 10.45 17.25
N ILE A 78 -5.90 10.48 16.75
CA ILE A 78 -4.66 10.26 17.49
C ILE A 78 -3.88 11.58 17.67
N ALA A 79 -4.34 12.66 17.05
CA ALA A 79 -3.74 13.99 17.11
C ALA A 79 -4.43 14.84 18.18
N ASN A 80 -3.70 15.79 18.75
CA ASN A 80 -4.22 16.71 19.77
C ASN A 80 -4.47 18.08 19.13
N GLU A 81 -5.20 18.98 19.80
CA GLU A 81 -5.48 20.34 19.29
C GLU A 81 -4.22 21.17 18.98
N LYS A 82 -3.06 20.77 19.50
CA LYS A 82 -1.75 21.39 19.26
C LYS A 82 -1.02 20.86 18.02
N THR A 83 -1.53 19.81 17.38
CA THR A 83 -0.86 19.16 16.26
C THR A 83 -0.91 20.09 15.03
N THR A 84 0.27 20.50 14.56
CA THR A 84 0.36 21.34 13.37
C THR A 84 0.17 20.52 12.09
N PHE A 85 -0.07 21.18 10.95
CA PHE A 85 -0.13 20.50 9.65
C PHE A 85 1.14 19.69 9.35
N SER A 86 2.32 20.21 9.70
CA SER A 86 3.59 19.52 9.50
C SER A 86 3.65 18.22 10.32
N ASP A 87 3.17 18.27 11.56
CA ASP A 87 3.15 17.10 12.44
C ASP A 87 2.12 16.06 11.97
N ALA A 88 0.99 16.49 11.41
CA ALA A 88 0.00 15.59 10.82
C ALA A 88 0.56 14.80 9.62
N PHE A 89 1.37 15.42 8.76
CA PHE A 89 2.05 14.71 7.67
C PHE A 89 3.10 13.72 8.19
N LYS A 90 3.88 14.09 9.21
CA LYS A 90 4.83 13.16 9.84
C LYS A 90 4.13 11.96 10.48
N LEU A 91 2.94 12.16 11.06
CA LEU A 91 2.11 11.06 11.56
C LEU A 91 1.67 10.14 10.43
N ALA A 92 1.29 10.69 9.27
CA ALA A 92 0.92 9.88 8.10
C ALA A 92 2.11 9.03 7.61
N ASP A 93 3.31 9.62 7.55
CA ASP A 93 4.54 8.91 7.17
C ASP A 93 4.87 7.77 8.15
N ASN A 94 4.72 8.02 9.45
CA ASN A 94 4.91 6.99 10.47
C ASN A 94 3.90 5.85 10.33
N VAL A 95 2.62 6.16 10.05
CA VAL A 95 1.60 5.11 9.86
C VAL A 95 1.85 4.30 8.59
N LEU A 96 2.31 4.94 7.51
CA LEU A 96 2.77 4.23 6.31
C LEU A 96 3.94 3.29 6.61
N HIS A 97 4.92 3.77 7.36
CA HIS A 97 6.07 2.96 7.76
C HIS A 97 5.64 1.76 8.61
N ILE A 98 4.78 1.96 9.61
CA ILE A 98 4.25 0.88 10.45
C ILE A 98 3.45 -0.13 9.61
N GLY A 99 2.63 0.35 8.67
CA GLY A 99 1.84 -0.50 7.78
C GLY A 99 2.72 -1.42 6.92
N ILE A 100 3.78 -0.88 6.32
CA ILE A 100 4.74 -1.66 5.52
C ILE A 100 5.53 -2.60 6.42
N ARG A 101 6.05 -2.09 7.54
CA ARG A 101 6.87 -2.87 8.48
C ARG A 101 6.12 -4.07 9.04
N GLY A 102 4.83 -3.93 9.36
CA GLY A 102 4.00 -5.03 9.82
C GLY A 102 3.92 -6.18 8.81
N VAL A 103 3.88 -5.88 7.51
CA VAL A 103 3.87 -6.90 6.45
C VAL A 103 5.27 -7.49 6.25
N THR A 104 6.31 -6.66 6.23
CA THR A 104 7.67 -7.12 5.93
C THR A 104 8.34 -7.84 7.09
N ASP A 105 8.07 -7.45 8.34
CA ASP A 105 8.71 -8.06 9.52
C ASP A 105 8.25 -9.52 9.69
N LEU A 106 7.02 -9.87 9.30
CA LEU A 106 6.53 -11.26 9.27
C LEU A 106 7.29 -12.14 8.28
N MET A 107 7.87 -11.55 7.21
CA MET A 107 8.65 -12.28 6.22
C MET A 107 10.15 -12.34 6.55
N VAL A 108 10.70 -11.31 7.18
CA VAL A 108 12.16 -11.11 7.32
C VAL A 108 12.68 -11.55 8.69
N MET A 109 11.88 -11.44 9.75
CA MET A 109 12.28 -11.86 11.10
C MET A 109 11.56 -13.15 11.50
N PRO A 110 12.21 -14.32 11.37
CA PRO A 110 11.63 -15.57 11.83
C PRO A 110 11.45 -15.51 13.36
N GLY A 111 10.21 -15.32 13.79
CA GLY A 111 9.79 -15.48 15.18
C GLY A 111 9.60 -16.95 15.54
N LEU A 112 9.11 -17.21 16.76
CA LEU A 112 8.71 -18.56 17.20
C LEU A 112 7.60 -19.18 16.34
N ILE A 113 6.80 -18.34 15.67
CA ILE A 113 5.82 -18.73 14.65
C ILE A 113 6.36 -18.22 13.32
N ASN A 114 6.86 -19.12 12.48
CA ASN A 114 7.37 -18.80 11.17
C ASN A 114 6.23 -18.91 10.15
N LEU A 115 5.65 -17.77 9.77
CA LEU A 115 4.76 -17.70 8.61
C LEU A 115 5.63 -17.73 7.36
N ASP A 116 5.34 -18.63 6.43
CA ASP A 116 6.10 -18.70 5.18
C ASP A 116 5.54 -17.73 4.13
N PHE A 117 6.31 -17.53 3.06
CA PHE A 117 5.87 -16.65 1.96
C PHE A 117 4.61 -17.19 1.25
N ALA A 118 4.36 -18.50 1.29
CA ALA A 118 3.20 -19.09 0.63
C ALA A 118 1.90 -18.82 1.41
N ASP A 119 1.96 -18.81 2.74
CA ASP A 119 0.85 -18.43 3.63
C ASP A 119 0.48 -16.97 3.41
N ILE A 120 1.47 -16.07 3.34
CA ILE A 120 1.23 -14.65 3.09
C ILE A 120 0.75 -14.41 1.65
N GLU A 121 1.32 -15.09 0.65
CA GLU A 121 0.84 -15.01 -0.73
C GLU A 121 -0.65 -15.40 -0.80
N THR A 122 -1.05 -16.46 -0.11
CA THR A 122 -2.44 -16.96 -0.13
C THR A 122 -3.40 -15.95 0.47
N VAL A 123 -3.08 -15.38 1.64
CA VAL A 123 -3.95 -14.38 2.29
C VAL A 123 -4.01 -13.07 1.52
N MET A 124 -2.89 -12.62 0.96
CA MET A 124 -2.80 -11.32 0.28
C MET A 124 -3.26 -11.37 -1.18
N SER A 125 -3.26 -12.53 -1.84
CA SER A 125 -3.75 -12.64 -3.24
C SER A 125 -5.27 -12.57 -3.37
N GLU A 126 -6.02 -12.57 -2.25
CA GLU A 126 -7.49 -12.59 -2.23
C GLU A 126 -8.14 -11.27 -1.75
N MET A 127 -7.37 -10.20 -1.50
CA MET A 127 -7.84 -8.97 -0.82
C MET A 127 -7.94 -7.70 -1.67
#